data_AF-A0A533ZTN5-F1
#
_entry.id   AF-A0A533ZTN5-F1
#
_cell.length_a   1.000
_cell.length_b   1.000
_cell.length_c   1.000
_cell.angle_alpha   90.00
_cell.angle_beta   90.00
_cell.angle_gamma   90.00
#
_symmetry.space_group_name_H-M   'P 1'
#
loop_
_entity.id
_entity.type
_entity.pdbx_description
1 polymer ?
#
loop_
_entity_poly.entity_id
_entity_poly.type
_entity_poly.pdbx_seq_one_letter_code
_entity_poly.pdbx_strand_id
1 'polypeptide(L)'
;MIQTDPTKSHRAVEALRIALGLGSHNEGQDISIILCDRAPHLLAQDTGDIVDAEILDKHLPVFIEWGTPFFIATDADTPHPYTTDIVTKPITPAELAAALESADRALIFS
;
A
#
# COMPACT_ATOMS: atom_id res chain seq x y z
N MET A 1 6.01 4.38 2.19
CA MET A 1 6.63 3.17 1.63
C MET A 1 6.48 2.03 2.61
N ILE A 2 5.95 0.90 2.15
CA ILE A 2 5.71 -0.30 2.97
C ILE A 2 6.52 -1.44 2.37
N GLN A 3 7.36 -2.05 3.19
CA GLN A 3 8.21 -3.21 2.91
C GLN A 3 7.87 -4.40 3.83
N THR A 4 7.26 -4.11 4.99
CA THR A 4 6.88 -5.12 5.97
C THR A 4 5.97 -6.20 5.37
N ASP A 5 6.31 -7.47 5.64
CA ASP A 5 5.52 -8.64 5.25
C ASP A 5 4.18 -8.67 6.02
N PRO A 6 3.02 -8.51 5.34
CA PRO A 6 1.71 -8.42 6.00
C PRO A 6 1.28 -9.74 6.66
N THR A 7 1.90 -10.87 6.31
CA THR A 7 1.62 -12.17 6.94
C THR A 7 2.35 -12.38 8.26
N LYS A 8 3.26 -11.46 8.62
CA LYS A 8 4.13 -11.58 9.80
C LYS A 8 3.96 -10.46 10.81
N SER A 9 3.35 -9.33 10.43
CA SER A 9 3.30 -8.15 11.28
C SER A 9 2.12 -7.23 10.96
N HIS A 10 1.42 -6.80 12.02
CA HIS A 10 0.35 -5.80 11.98
C HIS A 10 0.81 -4.45 11.39
N ARG A 11 2.12 -4.17 11.40
CA ARG A 11 2.67 -2.89 10.94
C ARG A 11 2.33 -2.57 9.48
N ALA A 12 2.13 -3.59 8.64
CA ALA A 12 1.75 -3.40 7.25
C ALA A 12 0.32 -2.82 7.13
N VAL A 13 -0.63 -3.36 7.87
CA VAL A 13 -2.03 -2.85 7.91
C VAL A 13 -2.10 -1.50 8.61
N GLU A 14 -1.33 -1.32 9.69
CA GLU A 14 -1.22 -0.05 10.41
C GLU A 14 -0.71 1.09 9.51
N ALA A 15 0.24 0.81 8.61
CA ALA A 15 0.72 1.78 7.63
C ALA A 15 -0.40 2.29 6.72
N LEU A 16 -1.31 1.41 6.28
CA LEU A 16 -2.49 1.80 5.50
C LEU A 16 -3.48 2.61 6.34
N ARG A 17 -3.70 2.25 7.61
CA ARG A 17 -4.54 3.04 8.52
C ARG A 17 -4.00 4.46 8.71
N ILE A 18 -2.69 4.61 8.85
CA ILE A 18 -2.03 5.93 8.93
C ILE A 18 -2.20 6.69 7.61
N ALA A 19 -1.99 6.02 6.47
CA ALA A 19 -2.20 6.63 5.16
C ALA A 19 -3.63 7.14 4.98
N LEU A 20 -4.65 6.38 5.39
CA LEU A 20 -6.04 6.85 5.39
C LEU A 20 -6.23 8.11 6.23
N GLY A 21 -5.69 8.12 7.45
CA GLY A 21 -5.77 9.29 8.33
C GLY A 21 -5.16 10.54 7.70
N LEU A 22 -3.99 10.40 7.08
CA LEU A 22 -3.27 11.50 6.43
C LEU A 22 -3.96 11.98 5.14
N GLY A 23 -4.39 11.06 4.28
CA GLY A 23 -5.01 11.36 2.99
C GLY A 23 -6.48 11.80 3.08
N SER A 24 -7.11 11.67 4.25
CA SER A 24 -8.54 11.96 4.44
C SER A 24 -8.96 13.39 4.09
N HIS A 25 -8.04 14.36 4.18
CA HIS A 25 -8.34 15.76 3.87
C HIS A 25 -8.56 16.00 2.37
N ASN A 26 -7.91 15.22 1.51
CA ASN A 26 -7.88 15.44 0.06
C ASN A 26 -8.12 14.13 -0.71
N GLU A 27 -8.95 13.24 -0.16
CA GLU A 27 -9.36 11.98 -0.80
C GLU A 27 -8.16 11.19 -1.36
N GLY A 28 -7.06 11.13 -0.58
CA GLY A 28 -5.84 10.40 -0.93
C GLY A 28 -5.01 10.99 -2.07
N GLN A 29 -5.37 12.16 -2.63
CA GLN A 29 -4.67 12.78 -3.77
C GLN A 29 -3.31 13.39 -3.41
N ASP A 30 -3.06 13.63 -2.13
CA ASP A 30 -1.82 14.21 -1.58
C ASP A 30 -0.87 13.15 -0.99
N ILE A 31 -1.24 11.86 -1.06
CA ILE A 31 -0.42 10.76 -0.59
C ILE A 31 -0.07 9.79 -1.71
N SER A 32 1.10 9.18 -1.61
CA SER A 32 1.51 8.08 -2.49
C SER A 32 1.83 6.85 -1.66
N ILE A 33 1.19 5.74 -2.00
CA ILE A 33 1.43 4.45 -1.34
C ILE A 33 2.31 3.60 -2.25
N ILE A 34 3.48 3.26 -1.74
CA ILE A 34 4.47 2.44 -2.44
C ILE A 34 4.63 1.14 -1.67
N LEU A 35 4.40 0.01 -2.34
CA LEU A 35 4.53 -1.34 -1.83
C LEU A 35 5.75 -2.02 -2.44
N CYS A 36 6.63 -2.51 -1.57
CA CYS A 36 7.88 -3.16 -1.91
C CYS A 36 7.95 -4.55 -1.24
N ASP A 37 8.92 -5.37 -1.62
CA ASP A 37 9.14 -6.70 -1.05
C ASP A 37 7.85 -7.54 -1.04
N ARG A 38 7.35 -7.98 0.12
CA ARG A 38 6.10 -8.75 0.25
C ARG A 38 4.88 -7.88 0.58
N ALA A 39 5.03 -6.56 0.68
CA ALA A 39 3.92 -5.66 0.98
C ALA A 39 2.77 -5.66 -0.06
N PRO A 40 2.97 -5.98 -1.36
CA PRO A 40 1.85 -6.10 -2.30
C PRO A 40 0.79 -7.13 -1.91
N HIS A 41 1.12 -8.09 -1.02
CA HIS A 41 0.15 -9.02 -0.46
C HIS A 41 -0.98 -8.33 0.33
N LEU A 42 -0.81 -7.06 0.76
CA LEU A 42 -1.90 -6.24 1.30
C LEU A 42 -3.07 -6.04 0.33
N LEU A 43 -2.85 -6.25 -0.97
CA LEU A 43 -3.85 -6.06 -2.01
C LEU A 43 -4.40 -7.41 -2.53
N ALA A 44 -4.02 -8.53 -1.91
CA ALA A 44 -4.48 -9.85 -2.31
C ALA A 44 -6.00 -9.99 -2.17
N GLN A 45 -6.62 -10.73 -3.10
CA GLN A 45 -8.06 -11.03 -3.02
C GLN A 45 -8.40 -11.89 -1.80
N ASP A 46 -7.49 -12.78 -1.41
CA ASP A 46 -7.59 -13.58 -0.18
C ASP A 46 -6.68 -12.96 0.89
N THR A 47 -7.30 -12.43 1.94
CA THR A 47 -6.62 -11.77 3.06
C THR A 47 -6.45 -12.68 4.28
N GLY A 48 -6.84 -13.96 4.21
CA GLY A 48 -6.93 -14.85 5.38
C GLY A 48 -5.62 -15.05 6.16
N ASP A 49 -4.46 -14.98 5.50
CA ASP A 49 -3.15 -15.13 6.12
C ASP A 49 -2.53 -13.79 6.58
N ILE A 50 -3.21 -12.66 6.37
CA ILE A 50 -2.73 -11.33 6.73
C ILE A 50 -3.00 -11.05 8.21
N VAL A 51 -1.98 -10.58 8.92
CA VAL A 51 -2.15 -10.07 10.28
C VAL A 51 -3.05 -8.83 10.22
N ASP A 52 -4.14 -8.84 11.00
CA ASP A 52 -5.17 -7.81 11.02
C ASP A 52 -6.00 -7.68 9.71
N ALA A 53 -6.24 -8.81 9.01
CA ALA A 53 -7.10 -8.88 7.83
C ALA A 53 -8.46 -8.19 8.00
N GLU A 54 -9.14 -8.38 9.14
CA GLU A 54 -10.45 -7.75 9.40
C GLU A 54 -10.41 -6.22 9.43
N ILE A 55 -9.24 -5.64 9.75
CA ILE A 55 -9.01 -4.19 9.73
C ILE A 55 -8.72 -3.76 8.29
N LEU A 56 -7.87 -4.51 7.60
CA LEU A 56 -7.53 -4.27 6.19
C LEU A 56 -8.77 -4.26 5.30
N ASP A 57 -9.69 -5.21 5.48
CA ASP A 57 -10.93 -5.33 4.70
C ASP A 57 -11.86 -4.12 4.87
N LYS A 58 -11.75 -3.40 5.99
CA LYS A 58 -12.49 -2.14 6.24
C LYS A 58 -11.79 -0.92 5.64
N HIS A 59 -10.51 -1.02 5.32
CA HIS A 59 -9.68 0.09 4.86
C HIS A 59 -9.55 0.14 3.34
N LEU A 60 -9.38 -1.02 2.68
CA LEU A 60 -9.24 -1.09 1.22
C LEU A 60 -10.38 -0.41 0.44
N PRO A 61 -11.67 -0.54 0.82
CA PRO A 61 -12.76 0.10 0.09
C PRO A 61 -12.62 1.63 0.01
N VAL A 62 -12.03 2.28 1.02
CA VAL A 62 -11.84 3.73 1.02
C VAL A 62 -10.82 4.16 -0.03
N PHE A 63 -9.74 3.40 -0.20
CA PHE A 63 -8.76 3.68 -1.27
C PHE A 63 -9.33 3.44 -2.67
N ILE A 64 -10.22 2.45 -2.82
CA ILE A 64 -10.94 2.20 -4.07
C ILE A 64 -11.86 3.38 -4.39
N GLU A 65 -12.64 3.85 -3.40
CA GLU A 65 -13.52 5.02 -3.56
C GLU A 65 -12.74 6.28 -3.96
N TRP A 66 -11.58 6.51 -3.34
CA TRP A 66 -10.69 7.62 -3.66
C TRP A 66 -9.96 7.47 -5.00
N GLY A 67 -9.92 6.27 -5.56
CA GLY A 67 -9.10 5.95 -6.73
C GLY A 67 -7.60 6.13 -6.50
N THR A 68 -7.14 6.05 -5.24
CA THR A 68 -5.73 6.23 -4.88
C THR A 68 -4.90 5.09 -5.49
N PRO A 69 -3.89 5.38 -6.34
CA PRO A 69 -3.07 4.33 -6.92
C PRO A 69 -2.09 3.76 -5.90
N PHE A 70 -1.98 2.43 -5.86
CA PHE A 70 -0.88 1.72 -5.21
C PHE A 70 0.26 1.51 -6.20
N PHE A 71 1.42 2.08 -5.89
CA PHE A 71 2.65 1.86 -6.65
C PHE A 71 3.32 0.57 -6.17
N ILE A 72 3.58 -0.36 -7.06
CA ILE A 72 4.15 -1.68 -6.76
C ILE A 72 5.55 -1.74 -7.35
N ALA A 73 6.55 -1.94 -6.48
CA ALA A 73 7.93 -2.06 -6.93
C ALA A 73 8.06 -3.23 -7.91
N THR A 74 8.77 -3.00 -9.02
CA THR A 74 8.86 -3.98 -10.12
C THR A 74 9.51 -5.31 -9.76
N ASP A 75 10.28 -5.33 -8.66
CA ASP A 75 10.96 -6.50 -8.10
C ASP A 75 10.25 -7.09 -6.87
N ALA A 76 9.06 -6.59 -6.53
CA ALA A 76 8.30 -7.07 -5.39
C ALA A 76 7.67 -8.45 -5.64
N ASP A 77 7.47 -9.17 -4.54
CA ASP A 77 6.68 -10.41 -4.53
C ASP A 77 5.20 -10.05 -4.46
N THR A 78 4.43 -10.60 -5.40
CA THR A 78 3.06 -10.14 -5.69
C THR A 78 2.04 -11.26 -5.56
N PRO A 79 0.90 -11.02 -4.87
CA PRO A 79 -0.15 -12.01 -4.79
C PRO A 79 -0.82 -12.18 -6.16
N HIS A 80 -1.35 -13.37 -6.41
CA HIS A 80 -2.22 -13.62 -7.55
C HIS A 80 -3.46 -14.37 -7.07
N PRO A 81 -4.68 -13.83 -7.23
CA PRO A 81 -5.04 -12.52 -7.81
C PRO A 81 -5.07 -11.35 -6.79
N TYR A 82 -5.04 -10.13 -7.31
CA TYR A 82 -5.35 -8.91 -6.55
C TYR A 82 -6.87 -8.73 -6.36
N THR A 83 -7.26 -8.02 -5.31
CA THR A 83 -8.63 -7.51 -5.13
C THR A 83 -9.04 -6.65 -6.31
N THR A 84 -10.26 -6.86 -6.80
CA THR A 84 -10.82 -6.12 -7.94
C THR A 84 -10.96 -4.64 -7.61
N ASP A 85 -10.91 -3.77 -8.62
CA ASP A 85 -11.09 -2.31 -8.54
C ASP A 85 -9.95 -1.51 -7.85
N ILE A 86 -8.95 -2.17 -7.26
CA ILE A 86 -7.75 -1.50 -6.79
C ILE A 86 -6.92 -1.01 -7.98
N VAL A 87 -6.62 0.29 -8.00
CA VAL A 87 -5.74 0.89 -8.99
C VAL A 87 -4.29 0.60 -8.61
N THR A 88 -3.59 -0.16 -9.46
CA THR A 88 -2.16 -0.45 -9.27
C THR A 88 -1.32 0.12 -10.41
N LYS A 89 -0.09 0.54 -10.09
CA LYS A 89 0.90 1.01 -11.07
C LYS A 89 2.27 0.44 -10.73
N PRO A 90 3.04 -0.08 -11.69
CA PRO A 90 4.43 -0.46 -11.42
C PRO A 90 5.27 0.79 -11.11
N ILE A 91 6.31 0.63 -10.28
CA ILE A 91 7.34 1.64 -10.04
C ILE A 91 8.72 0.99 -10.06
N THR A 92 9.63 1.55 -10.85
CA THR A 92 11.02 1.08 -10.93
C THR A 92 11.85 1.60 -9.76
N PRO A 93 13.02 0.99 -9.45
CA PRO A 93 13.90 1.51 -8.41
C PRO A 93 14.34 2.97 -8.63
N ALA A 94 14.52 3.39 -9.88
CA ALA A 94 14.89 4.77 -10.20
C ALA A 94 13.73 5.75 -9.94
N GLU A 95 12.50 5.39 -10.34
CA GLU A 95 11.31 6.20 -10.06
C GLU A 95 11.00 6.25 -8.57
N LEU A 96 11.19 5.14 -7.84
CA LEU A 96 11.07 5.08 -6.39
C LEU A 96 12.04 6.06 -5.71
N ALA A 97 13.31 6.06 -6.10
CA ALA A 97 14.29 6.99 -5.56
C ALA A 97 13.90 8.45 -5.83
N ALA A 98 13.46 8.76 -7.05
CA ALA A 98 12.99 10.10 -7.41
C ALA A 98 11.72 10.52 -6.63
N ALA A 99 10.80 9.59 -6.38
CA ALA A 99 9.60 9.83 -5.58
C ALA A 99 9.96 10.12 -4.11
N LEU A 100 10.93 9.41 -3.54
CA LEU A 100 11.42 9.67 -2.18
C LEU A 100 12.15 11.00 -2.06
N GLU A 101 12.93 11.39 -3.08
CA GLU A 101 13.66 12.67 -3.10
C GLU A 101 12.71 13.88 -3.23
N SER A 102 11.63 13.74 -3.99
CA SER A 102 10.65 14.81 -4.21
C SER A 102 9.56 14.93 -3.13
N ALA A 103 9.40 13.91 -2.28
CA ALA A 103 8.41 13.92 -1.23
C ALA A 103 8.79 14.90 -0.11
N ASP A 104 7.85 15.74 0.32
CA ASP A 104 8.04 16.60 1.49
C ASP A 104 8.34 15.78 2.75
N ARG A 105 7.69 14.61 2.88
CA ARG A 105 7.87 13.65 3.98
C ARG A 105 7.70 12.23 3.46
N ALA A 106 8.50 11.31 3.98
CA ALA A 106 8.37 9.89 3.72
C ALA A 106 8.23 9.11 5.04
N LEU A 107 7.20 8.26 5.11
CA LEU A 107 7.05 7.27 6.17
C LEU A 107 7.45 5.90 5.62
N ILE A 108 8.34 5.21 6.32
CA ILE A 108 8.90 3.92 5.90
C ILE A 108 8.57 2.86 6.96
N PHE A 109 8.00 1.74 6.50
CA PHE A 109 7.66 0.59 7.33
C PHE A 109 8.37 -0.65 6.77
N SER A 110 9.41 -1.11 7.46
CA SER A 110 10.23 -2.28 7.13
C SER A 110 10.11 -3.35 8.20
#